data_AF-A0A8H6VXU2-F1
#
_entry.id   AF-A0A8H6VXU2-F1
#
_cell.length_a   1.000
_cell.length_b   1.000
_cell.length_c   1.000
_cell.angle_alpha   90.00
_cell.angle_beta   90.00
_cell.angle_gamma   90.00
#
_symmetry.space_group_name_H-M   'P 1'
#
loop_
_entity.id
_entity.type
_entity.pdbx_description
1 polymer ?
#
loop_
_entity_poly.entity_id
_entity_poly.type
_entity_poly.pdbx_seq_one_letter_code
_entity_poly.pdbx_strand_id
1 'polypeptide(L)'
;MPAFDRYRAALASISARTGAPLSSLVVSFGILHELTAIVPIVGLFYAGRSLGVGERLVASLPEESDSWVVQRCQSWVEDGKQWAARVGKRYGAFGLQKGDQLPVLPDHLAGDVANAVVAYAATKALLPVRIAASLYLAPGFSRVFIDPLRRGVGSFFRKGP
;
A
#
# COMPACT_ATOMS: atom_id res chain seq x y z
N MET A 1 21.58 26.96 -12.60
CA MET A 1 20.65 25.88 -12.18
C MET A 1 19.25 26.44 -11.86
N PRO A 2 18.51 27.03 -12.82
CA PRO A 2 17.27 27.75 -12.52
C PRO A 2 16.04 26.87 -12.21
N ALA A 3 16.04 25.58 -12.57
CA ALA A 3 14.91 24.68 -12.32
C ALA A 3 14.79 24.24 -10.85
N PHE A 4 15.94 24.04 -10.19
CA PHE A 4 15.98 23.56 -8.82
C PHE A 4 15.55 24.64 -7.81
N ASP A 5 15.88 25.90 -8.09
CA ASP A 5 15.46 27.04 -7.27
C ASP A 5 13.94 27.23 -7.31
N ARG A 6 13.31 27.04 -8.48
CA ARG A 6 11.84 27.05 -8.61
C ARG A 6 11.19 25.93 -7.80
N TYR A 7 11.77 24.73 -7.81
CA TYR A 7 11.26 23.60 -7.03
C TYR A 7 11.35 23.86 -5.53
N ARG A 8 12.47 24.38 -5.05
CA ARG A 8 12.65 24.77 -3.64
C ARG A 8 11.66 25.86 -3.22
N ALA A 9 11.43 26.87 -4.06
CA ALA A 9 10.45 27.93 -3.79
C ALA A 9 9.02 27.37 -3.70
N ALA A 10 8.64 26.46 -4.61
CA ALA A 10 7.34 25.79 -4.57
C ALA A 10 7.17 24.97 -3.28
N LEU A 11 8.16 24.18 -2.89
CA LEU A 11 8.13 23.41 -1.65
C LEU A 11 8.05 24.31 -0.42
N ALA A 12 8.84 25.38 -0.36
CA ALA A 12 8.79 26.36 0.72
C ALA A 12 7.38 26.98 0.84
N SER A 13 6.73 27.29 -0.29
CA SER A 13 5.36 27.81 -0.30
C SER A 13 4.35 26.81 0.27
N ILE A 14 4.51 25.51 -0.03
CA ILE A 14 3.63 24.44 0.48
C ILE A 14 3.84 24.26 1.98
N SER A 15 5.08 24.27 2.45
CA SER A 15 5.41 24.21 3.88
C SER A 15 4.82 25.40 4.64
N ALA A 16 4.93 26.61 4.09
CA ALA A 16 4.36 27.82 4.69
C ALA A 16 2.82 27.74 4.79
N ARG A 17 2.13 27.29 3.73
CA ARG A 17 0.66 27.12 3.72
C ARG A 17 0.18 26.01 4.66
N THR A 18 0.96 24.94 4.79
CA THR A 18 0.61 23.77 5.62
C THR A 18 1.09 23.89 7.05
N GLY A 19 1.85 24.91 7.42
CA GLY A 19 2.34 25.13 8.79
C GLY A 19 3.22 23.99 9.32
N ALA A 20 3.70 23.10 8.45
CA ALA A 20 4.50 21.93 8.80
C ALA A 20 5.85 21.99 8.07
N PRO A 21 6.97 21.66 8.75
CA PRO A 21 8.27 21.61 8.10
C PRO A 21 8.31 20.50 7.03
N LEU A 22 9.00 20.75 5.91
CA LEU A 22 9.05 19.85 4.74
C LEU A 22 9.45 18.41 5.11
N SER A 23 10.44 18.24 5.99
CA SER A 23 10.89 16.91 6.43
C SER A 23 9.77 16.13 7.13
N SER A 24 9.01 16.79 7.99
CA SER A 24 7.87 16.19 8.69
C SER A 24 6.74 15.82 7.73
N LEU A 25 6.50 16.65 6.71
CA LEU A 25 5.49 16.39 5.69
C LEU A 25 5.84 15.18 4.82
N VAL A 26 7.12 15.03 4.43
CA VAL A 26 7.61 13.84 3.69
C VAL A 26 7.49 12.58 4.55
N VAL A 27 7.90 12.64 5.81
CA VAL A 27 7.76 11.51 6.75
C VAL A 27 6.29 11.14 6.94
N SER A 28 5.42 12.13 7.13
CA SER A 28 3.97 11.93 7.28
C SER A 28 3.35 11.30 6.03
N PHE A 29 3.71 11.80 4.85
CA PHE A 29 3.29 11.21 3.58
C PHE A 29 3.73 9.75 3.47
N GLY A 30 4.99 9.44 3.77
CA GLY A 30 5.50 8.07 3.74
C GLY A 30 4.73 7.14 4.67
N ILE A 31 4.53 7.55 5.93
CA ILE A 31 3.77 6.76 6.92
C ILE A 31 2.34 6.53 6.43
N LEU A 32 1.65 7.57 5.97
CA LEU A 32 0.29 7.45 5.45
C LEU A 32 0.23 6.59 4.18
N HIS A 33 1.22 6.69 3.31
CA HIS A 33 1.31 5.89 2.09
C HIS A 33 1.41 4.39 2.40
N GLU A 34 2.20 4.03 3.40
CA GLU A 34 2.35 2.65 3.87
C GLU A 34 1.09 2.17 4.61
N LEU A 35 0.51 2.98 5.49
CA LEU A 35 -0.74 2.63 6.18
C LEU A 35 -1.89 2.42 5.18
N THR A 36 -2.01 3.29 4.18
CA THR A 36 -2.97 3.14 3.10
C THR A 36 -2.61 2.02 2.11
N ALA A 37 -1.46 1.37 2.24
CA ALA A 37 -1.15 0.10 1.56
C ALA A 37 -1.64 -1.10 2.38
N ILE A 38 -1.29 -1.11 3.67
CA ILE A 38 -1.52 -2.24 4.57
C ILE A 38 -3.01 -2.40 4.86
N VAL A 39 -3.69 -1.30 5.21
CA VAL A 39 -5.10 -1.34 5.61
C VAL A 39 -5.99 -1.87 4.47
N PRO A 40 -5.87 -1.40 3.22
CA PRO A 40 -6.65 -1.97 2.12
C PRO A 40 -6.29 -3.42 1.81
N ILE A 41 -5.02 -3.82 1.82
CA ILE A 41 -4.66 -5.24 1.55
C ILE A 41 -5.34 -6.15 2.57
N VAL A 42 -5.21 -5.84 3.86
CA VAL A 42 -5.78 -6.65 4.94
C VAL A 42 -7.31 -6.60 4.90
N GLY A 43 -7.88 -5.40 4.77
CA GLY A 43 -9.33 -5.21 4.73
C GLY A 43 -9.99 -5.90 3.54
N LEU A 44 -9.42 -5.76 2.34
CA LEU A 44 -9.93 -6.39 1.12
C LEU A 44 -9.76 -7.91 1.16
N PHE A 45 -8.69 -8.42 1.77
CA PHE A 45 -8.52 -9.86 1.98
C PHE A 45 -9.65 -10.43 2.83
N TYR A 46 -9.91 -9.85 4.01
CA TYR A 46 -10.98 -10.33 4.90
C TYR A 46 -12.38 -10.07 4.33
N ALA A 47 -12.59 -8.98 3.62
CA ALA A 47 -13.83 -8.72 2.89
C ALA A 47 -14.06 -9.78 1.80
N GLY A 48 -13.05 -10.07 0.98
CA GLY A 48 -13.11 -11.11 -0.05
C GLY A 48 -13.39 -12.49 0.55
N ARG A 49 -12.71 -12.81 1.66
CA ARG A 49 -12.88 -14.07 2.40
C ARG A 49 -14.27 -14.22 2.99
N SER A 50 -14.81 -13.18 3.63
CA SER A 50 -16.14 -13.23 4.25
C SER A 50 -17.27 -13.32 3.22
N LEU A 51 -17.08 -12.73 2.03
CA LEU A 51 -18.06 -12.75 0.95
C LEU A 51 -17.89 -13.95 -0.01
N GLY A 52 -16.76 -14.65 0.05
CA GLY A 52 -16.44 -15.77 -0.86
C GLY A 52 -16.30 -15.33 -2.32
N VAL A 53 -15.89 -14.09 -2.58
CA VAL A 53 -15.86 -13.50 -3.94
C VAL A 53 -14.50 -13.54 -4.60
N GLY A 54 -13.41 -13.81 -3.87
CA GLY A 54 -12.05 -13.75 -4.41
C GLY A 54 -11.87 -14.62 -5.66
N GLU A 55 -12.31 -15.86 -5.60
CA GLU A 55 -12.19 -16.80 -6.71
C GLU A 55 -13.03 -16.39 -7.94
N ARG A 56 -14.28 -15.97 -7.71
CA ARG A 56 -15.18 -15.49 -8.77
C ARG A 56 -14.63 -14.27 -9.49
N LEU A 57 -14.02 -13.35 -8.73
CA LEU A 57 -13.41 -12.14 -9.30
C LEU A 57 -12.21 -12.47 -10.17
N VAL A 58 -11.34 -13.39 -9.75
CA VAL A 58 -10.21 -13.85 -10.58
C VAL A 58 -10.71 -14.54 -11.85
N ALA A 59 -11.70 -15.43 -11.73
CA ALA A 59 -12.27 -16.18 -12.87
C ALA A 59 -13.05 -15.29 -13.85
N SER A 60 -13.57 -14.15 -13.40
CA SER A 60 -14.32 -13.21 -14.25
C SER A 60 -13.45 -12.34 -15.16
N LEU A 61 -12.13 -12.33 -14.94
CA LEU A 61 -11.22 -11.56 -15.77
C LEU A 61 -11.06 -12.25 -17.13
N PRO A 62 -11.30 -11.53 -18.25
CA PRO A 62 -11.02 -12.08 -19.57
C PRO A 62 -9.55 -12.48 -19.65
N GLU A 63 -9.24 -13.66 -20.20
CA GLU A 63 -7.85 -14.10 -20.39
C GLU A 63 -7.17 -13.35 -21.54
N GLU A 64 -7.94 -13.02 -22.58
CA GLU A 64 -7.47 -12.28 -23.75
C GLU A 64 -8.28 -10.98 -23.89
N SER A 65 -7.61 -9.83 -23.90
CA SER A 65 -8.25 -8.54 -24.09
C SER A 65 -7.29 -7.50 -24.66
N ASP A 66 -7.75 -6.77 -25.67
CA ASP A 66 -7.02 -5.64 -26.26
C ASP A 66 -7.03 -4.38 -25.38
N SER A 67 -7.79 -4.37 -24.28
CA SER A 67 -7.88 -3.23 -23.38
C SER A 67 -6.66 -3.14 -22.47
N TRP A 68 -5.92 -2.02 -22.54
CA TRP A 68 -4.79 -1.72 -21.66
C TRP A 68 -5.13 -1.86 -20.17
N VAL A 69 -6.37 -1.50 -19.78
CA VAL A 69 -6.83 -1.61 -18.38
C VAL A 69 -6.93 -3.08 -17.97
N VAL A 70 -7.49 -3.93 -18.83
CA VAL A 70 -7.65 -5.35 -18.57
C VAL A 70 -6.28 -6.03 -18.50
N GLN A 71 -5.40 -5.74 -19.46
CA GLN A 71 -4.02 -6.24 -19.46
C GLN A 71 -3.25 -5.83 -18.20
N ARG A 72 -3.46 -4.59 -17.72
CA ARG A 72 -2.86 -4.12 -16.46
C ARG A 72 -3.41 -4.90 -15.26
N CYS A 73 -4.72 -5.12 -15.19
CA CYS A 73 -5.34 -5.92 -14.13
C CYS A 73 -4.80 -7.36 -14.12
N GLN A 74 -4.66 -8.00 -15.29
CA GLN A 74 -4.06 -9.32 -15.42
C GLN A 74 -2.62 -9.33 -14.89
N SER A 75 -1.81 -8.34 -15.25
CA SER A 75 -0.43 -8.23 -14.73
C SER A 75 -0.39 -8.11 -13.21
N TRP A 76 -1.34 -7.40 -12.61
CA TRP A 76 -1.43 -7.29 -11.15
C TRP A 76 -1.91 -8.57 -10.47
N VAL A 77 -2.79 -9.32 -11.12
CA VAL A 77 -3.21 -10.65 -10.66
C VAL A 77 -2.02 -11.61 -10.70
N GLU A 78 -1.23 -11.59 -11.76
CA GLU A 78 -0.05 -12.45 -11.88
C GLU A 78 1.03 -12.10 -10.85
N ASP A 79 1.34 -10.81 -10.68
CA ASP A 79 2.19 -10.32 -9.59
C ASP A 79 1.66 -10.75 -8.21
N GLY A 80 0.33 -10.72 -8.05
CA GLY A 80 -0.37 -11.11 -6.84
C GLY A 80 -0.18 -12.60 -6.53
N LYS A 81 -0.26 -13.48 -7.54
CA LYS A 81 0.00 -14.91 -7.38
C LYS A 81 1.43 -15.16 -6.89
N GLN A 82 2.41 -14.49 -7.50
CA GLN A 82 3.82 -14.61 -7.10
C GLN A 82 4.06 -14.05 -5.69
N TRP A 83 3.42 -12.93 -5.35
CA TRP A 83 3.48 -12.37 -3.99
C TRP A 83 2.84 -13.32 -2.97
N ALA A 84 1.64 -13.85 -3.24
CA ALA A 84 0.93 -14.76 -2.36
C ALA A 84 1.73 -16.05 -2.13
N ALA A 85 2.33 -16.61 -3.19
CA ALA A 85 3.23 -17.76 -3.09
C ALA A 85 4.45 -17.48 -2.21
N ARG A 86 5.09 -16.30 -2.37
CA ARG A 86 6.24 -15.89 -1.55
C ARG A 86 5.86 -15.70 -0.07
N VAL A 87 4.72 -15.05 0.20
CA VAL A 87 4.23 -14.80 1.55
C VAL A 87 3.79 -16.09 2.22
N GLY A 88 3.06 -16.94 1.50
CA GLY A 88 2.69 -18.29 1.94
C GLY A 88 3.91 -19.11 2.33
N LYS A 89 4.93 -19.19 1.46
CA LYS A 89 6.17 -19.93 1.74
C LYS A 89 6.96 -19.36 2.93
N ARG A 90 7.07 -18.02 3.03
CA ARG A 90 7.92 -17.37 4.04
C ARG A 90 7.29 -17.40 5.43
N TYR A 91 5.98 -17.20 5.52
CA TYR A 91 5.27 -16.97 6.78
C TYR A 91 4.24 -18.05 7.14
N GLY A 92 4.01 -19.04 6.28
CA GLY A 92 2.94 -20.02 6.49
C GLY A 92 1.54 -19.38 6.45
N ALA A 93 1.34 -18.44 5.52
CA ALA A 93 0.09 -17.71 5.37
C ALA A 93 -0.90 -18.44 4.43
N PHE A 94 -2.18 -18.03 4.46
CA PHE A 94 -3.24 -18.56 3.58
C PHE A 94 -3.54 -20.06 3.77
N GLY A 95 -3.30 -20.59 4.97
CA GLY A 95 -3.49 -22.00 5.28
C GLY A 95 -2.33 -22.92 4.87
N LEU A 96 -1.25 -22.36 4.33
CA LEU A 96 -0.04 -23.10 3.97
C LEU A 96 0.87 -23.28 5.19
N GLN A 97 1.43 -24.47 5.40
CA GLN A 97 2.48 -24.66 6.41
C GLN A 97 3.86 -24.32 5.83
N LYS A 98 4.76 -23.88 6.71
CA LYS A 98 6.14 -23.55 6.32
C LYS A 98 6.88 -24.83 5.92
N GLY A 99 6.97 -25.09 4.62
CA GLY A 99 7.60 -26.31 4.07
C GLY A 99 6.73 -27.06 3.05
N ASP A 100 5.45 -26.70 2.92
CA ASP A 100 4.58 -27.28 1.90
C ASP A 100 5.07 -26.94 0.48
N GLN A 101 5.00 -27.92 -0.42
CA GLN A 101 5.18 -27.67 -1.85
C GLN A 101 3.96 -26.87 -2.34
N LEU A 102 4.21 -25.63 -2.75
CA LEU A 102 3.19 -24.77 -3.35
C LEU A 102 2.58 -25.49 -4.57
N PRO A 103 1.25 -25.51 -4.71
CA PRO A 103 0.64 -26.05 -5.91
C PRO A 103 1.07 -25.22 -7.13
N VAL A 104 1.43 -25.89 -8.22
CA VAL A 104 1.53 -25.28 -9.55
C VAL A 104 0.08 -25.07 -10.01
N LEU A 105 -0.49 -23.93 -9.63
CA LEU A 105 -1.90 -23.50 -9.83
C LEU A 105 -2.30 -23.67 -11.31
N PRO A 106 -3.43 -24.30 -11.71
CA PRO A 106 -4.79 -24.42 -11.12
C PRO A 106 -5.25 -25.89 -10.89
N ASP A 107 -6.28 -26.27 -10.09
CA ASP A 107 -7.73 -26.04 -10.22
C ASP A 107 -8.36 -25.19 -9.08
N HIS A 108 -9.03 -24.11 -9.47
CA HIS A 108 -9.83 -23.15 -8.70
C HIS A 108 -9.25 -22.52 -7.40
N LEU A 109 -7.93 -22.34 -7.29
CA LEU A 109 -7.29 -21.28 -6.47
C LEU A 109 -7.78 -21.11 -5.00
N ALA A 110 -7.91 -22.22 -4.25
CA ALA A 110 -7.91 -22.32 -2.79
C ALA A 110 -8.21 -21.01 -2.04
N GLY A 111 -9.49 -20.61 -2.04
CA GLY A 111 -10.14 -19.44 -1.42
C GLY A 111 -9.25 -18.28 -0.94
N ASP A 112 -8.48 -18.50 0.12
CA ASP A 112 -7.60 -17.49 0.72
C ASP A 112 -6.54 -16.96 -0.23
N VAL A 113 -5.95 -17.82 -1.07
CA VAL A 113 -4.97 -17.38 -2.06
C VAL A 113 -5.66 -16.46 -3.07
N ALA A 114 -6.85 -16.82 -3.57
CA ALA A 114 -7.62 -15.95 -4.46
C ALA A 114 -7.97 -14.61 -3.78
N ASN A 115 -8.41 -14.63 -2.51
CA ASN A 115 -8.69 -13.42 -1.74
C ASN A 115 -7.45 -12.53 -1.61
N ALA A 116 -6.27 -13.13 -1.41
CA ALA A 116 -5.00 -12.42 -1.31
C ALA A 116 -4.58 -11.80 -2.64
N VAL A 117 -4.73 -12.52 -3.74
CA VAL A 117 -4.44 -12.04 -5.10
C VAL A 117 -5.37 -10.88 -5.47
N VAL A 118 -6.67 -11.00 -5.22
CA VAL A 118 -7.65 -9.94 -5.46
C VAL A 118 -7.36 -8.73 -4.59
N ALA A 119 -7.10 -8.91 -3.30
CA ALA A 119 -6.76 -7.82 -2.39
C ALA A 119 -5.50 -7.07 -2.85
N TYR A 120 -4.49 -7.80 -3.32
CA TYR A 120 -3.27 -7.21 -3.88
C TYR A 120 -3.55 -6.40 -5.15
N ALA A 121 -4.26 -6.99 -6.12
CA ALA A 121 -4.60 -6.33 -7.37
C ALA A 121 -5.49 -5.09 -7.15
N ALA A 122 -6.49 -5.20 -6.29
CA ALA A 122 -7.35 -4.08 -5.91
C ALA A 122 -6.59 -2.97 -5.17
N THR A 123 -5.64 -3.33 -4.28
CA THR A 123 -4.78 -2.32 -3.63
C THR A 123 -3.89 -1.60 -4.64
N LYS A 124 -3.41 -2.30 -5.68
CA LYS A 124 -2.69 -1.67 -6.79
C LYS A 124 -3.61 -0.74 -7.61
N ALA A 125 -4.84 -1.15 -7.87
CA ALA A 125 -5.82 -0.27 -8.53
C ALA A 125 -6.09 1.01 -7.72
N LEU A 126 -6.04 0.92 -6.39
CA LEU A 126 -6.20 2.06 -5.49
C LEU A 126 -4.97 2.98 -5.40
N LEU A 127 -3.85 2.70 -6.08
CA LEU A 127 -2.64 3.53 -6.00
C LEU A 127 -2.88 5.03 -6.23
N PRO A 128 -3.63 5.48 -7.25
CA PRO A 128 -3.88 6.92 -7.44
C PRO A 128 -4.63 7.53 -6.26
N VAL A 129 -5.63 6.83 -5.75
CA VAL A 129 -6.42 7.24 -4.59
C VAL A 129 -5.55 7.29 -3.33
N ARG A 130 -4.68 6.30 -3.13
CA ARG A 130 -3.74 6.24 -2.00
C ARG A 130 -2.78 7.43 -2.00
N ILE A 131 -2.24 7.78 -3.16
CA ILE A 131 -1.35 8.95 -3.30
C ILE A 131 -2.11 10.23 -2.97
N ALA A 132 -3.30 10.42 -3.55
CA ALA A 132 -4.13 11.59 -3.30
C ALA A 132 -4.52 11.73 -1.82
N ALA A 133 -4.99 10.64 -1.20
CA ALA A 133 -5.36 10.61 0.21
C ALA A 133 -4.15 10.88 1.12
N SER A 134 -2.99 10.28 0.84
CA SER A 134 -1.78 10.49 1.63
C SER A 134 -1.27 11.93 1.52
N LEU A 135 -1.33 12.54 0.34
CA LEU A 135 -0.97 13.96 0.16
C LEU A 135 -1.93 14.89 0.90
N TYR A 136 -3.23 14.60 0.86
CA TYR A 136 -4.24 15.40 1.54
C TYR A 136 -4.13 15.33 3.06
N LEU A 137 -3.84 14.14 3.61
CA LEU A 137 -3.79 13.91 5.05
C LEU A 137 -2.43 14.24 5.69
N ALA A 138 -1.33 14.26 4.91
CA ALA A 138 0.02 14.49 5.44
C ALA A 138 0.19 15.79 6.25
N PRO A 139 -0.38 16.95 5.86
CA PRO A 139 -0.31 18.16 6.66
C PRO A 139 -0.93 18.01 8.05
N GLY A 140 -2.11 17.39 8.13
CA GLY A 140 -2.81 17.17 9.40
C GLY A 140 -2.07 16.17 10.28
N PHE A 141 -1.63 15.05 9.69
CA PHE A 141 -0.87 14.01 10.39
C PHE A 141 0.45 14.53 10.97
N SER A 142 1.18 15.36 10.21
CA SER A 142 2.40 16.00 10.68
C SER A 142 2.19 16.78 11.98
N ARG A 143 1.14 17.59 12.03
CA ARG A 143 0.84 18.46 13.18
C ARG A 143 0.40 17.65 14.41
N VAL A 144 -0.38 16.58 14.18
CA VAL A 144 -0.96 15.79 15.27
C VAL A 144 0.03 14.77 15.84
N PHE A 145 0.85 14.12 15.00
CA PHE A 145 1.68 12.99 15.42
C PHE A 145 3.18 13.31 15.44
N ILE A 146 3.70 14.01 14.43
CA ILE A 146 5.15 14.20 14.27
C ILE A 146 5.66 15.39 15.09
N ASP A 147 4.96 16.52 15.10
CA ASP A 147 5.35 17.70 15.87
C ASP A 147 5.46 17.43 17.39
N PRO A 148 4.48 16.77 18.07
CA PRO A 148 4.64 16.44 19.49
C PRO A 148 5.76 15.43 19.74
N LEU A 149 5.90 14.43 18.86
CA LEU A 149 6.98 13.43 18.97
C LEU A 149 8.36 14.10 18.86
N ARG A 150 8.53 15.04 17.93
CA ARG A 150 9.78 15.80 17.75
C ARG A 150 10.11 16.68 18.96
N ARG A 151 9.10 17.34 19.56
CA ARG A 151 9.28 18.13 20.79
C ARG A 151 9.64 17.24 21.99
N GLY A 152 9.03 16.07 22.10
CA GLY A 152 9.33 15.09 23.15
C GLY A 152 10.76 14.54 23.05
N VAL A 153 11.18 14.07 21.87
CA VAL A 153 12.53 13.52 21.65
C VAL A 153 13.61 14.60 21.81
N GLY A 154 13.37 15.83 21.35
CA GLY A 154 14.30 16.95 21.54
C GLY A 154 14.50 17.33 23.01
N SER A 155 13.46 17.21 23.84
CA SER A 155 13.55 17.40 25.30
C SER A 155 14.40 16.32 25.96
N PHE A 156 14.26 15.06 25.52
CA PHE A 156 15.04 13.93 26.04
C PHE A 156 16.52 14.03 25.68
N PHE A 157 16.85 14.38 24.43
CA PHE A 157 18.26 14.50 23.99
C PHE A 157 18.97 15.73 24.57
N ARG A 158 18.24 16.81 24.85
CA ARG A 158 18.80 18.02 25.49
C ARG A 158 18.94 17.88 27.01
N LYS A 159 18.45 16.76 27.60
CA LYS A 159 18.58 16.40 29.02
C LYS A 159 19.53 15.20 29.25
N GLY A 160 20.28 14.76 28.24
CA GLY A 160 21.47 13.92 28.45
C GLY A 160 22.65 14.80 28.90
N PRO A 161 23.52 14.31 29.81
CA PRO A 161 24.52 15.09 30.54
C PRO A 161 25.54 15.82 29.66
#